data_AF-A0A453JHG3-F1
#
_entry.id   AF-A0A453JHG3-F1
#
_cell.length_a   1.000
_cell.length_b   1.000
_cell.length_c   1.000
_cell.angle_alpha   90.00
_cell.angle_beta   90.00
_cell.angle_gamma   90.00
#
_symmetry.space_group_name_H-M   'P 1'
#
loop_
_entity.id
_entity.type
_entity.pdbx_description
1 polymer ?
#
loop_
_entity_poly.entity_id
_entity_poly.type
_entity_poly.pdbx_seq_one_letter_code
_entity_poly.pdbx_strand_id
1 'polypeptide(L)'
;SRTLAAAATTMAATNGTAAADPVQEQPKAAAAPSPAPMLLKVKRLSANAVLPSRGSALAAGYDISSAVEAVVPARGKALVATDLSVAVPQGTYARIGTRPSPPP
;
A
#
# COMPACT_ATOMS: atom_id res chain seq x y z
N SER A 1 -56.60 -40.55 6.99
CA SER A 1 -56.50 -39.88 8.31
C SER A 1 -55.78 -38.55 8.10
N ARG A 2 -56.46 -37.42 7.82
CA ARG A 2 -56.84 -36.35 8.78
C ARG A 2 -55.71 -36.02 9.77
N THR A 3 -55.23 -34.79 10.00
CA THR A 3 -55.41 -33.44 9.42
C THR A 3 -54.45 -32.48 10.17
N LEU A 4 -53.93 -31.47 9.46
CA LEU A 4 -53.54 -30.09 9.85
C LEU A 4 -52.83 -29.76 11.18
N ALA A 5 -51.76 -28.93 11.09
CA ALA A 5 -51.75 -27.47 11.33
C ALA A 5 -50.28 -27.00 11.47
N ALA A 6 -49.65 -26.22 10.57
CA ALA A 6 -49.92 -24.86 10.07
C ALA A 6 -49.70 -23.75 11.11
N ALA A 7 -48.59 -23.00 10.96
CA ALA A 7 -48.44 -21.55 11.18
C ALA A 7 -47.00 -21.17 10.73
N ALA A 8 -46.73 -20.61 9.55
CA ALA A 8 -47.13 -19.32 8.96
C ALA A 8 -46.42 -18.10 9.59
N THR A 9 -45.53 -17.49 8.79
CA THR A 9 -45.05 -16.08 8.77
C THR A 9 -44.08 -16.04 7.56
N THR A 10 -44.45 -15.70 6.31
CA THR A 10 -44.89 -14.40 5.71
C THR A 10 -43.88 -13.29 6.03
N MET A 11 -43.21 -12.53 5.16
CA MET A 11 -43.47 -11.94 3.83
C MET A 11 -42.09 -11.80 3.11
N ALA A 12 -41.90 -12.10 1.82
CA ALA A 12 -42.28 -11.34 0.61
C ALA A 12 -41.75 -9.89 0.53
N ALA A 13 -40.78 -9.67 -0.36
CA ALA A 13 -40.63 -8.41 -1.12
C ALA A 13 -39.88 -8.69 -2.43
N THR A 14 -40.59 -8.55 -3.54
CA THR A 14 -40.10 -8.45 -4.92
C THR A 14 -39.57 -7.05 -5.22
N ASN A 15 -38.90 -6.94 -6.38
CA ASN A 15 -38.53 -5.76 -7.20
C ASN A 15 -36.99 -5.71 -7.35
N GLY A 16 -36.36 -5.92 -8.51
CA GLY A 16 -36.79 -5.57 -9.86
C GLY A 16 -36.75 -4.06 -10.03
N THR A 17 -35.59 -3.48 -10.40
CA THR A 17 -35.40 -2.27 -11.24
C THR A 17 -33.94 -1.81 -11.22
N ALA A 18 -33.46 -1.43 -12.40
CA ALA A 18 -32.17 -0.85 -12.71
C ALA A 18 -31.85 0.43 -11.91
N ALA A 19 -30.58 0.60 -11.53
CA ALA A 19 -29.92 1.88 -11.29
C ALA A 19 -28.41 1.59 -11.24
N ALA A 20 -27.69 1.89 -12.32
CA ALA A 20 -26.82 3.07 -12.38
C ALA A 20 -25.66 2.97 -11.37
N ASP A 21 -24.48 2.63 -11.89
CA ASP A 21 -23.21 2.77 -11.19
C ASP A 21 -23.10 4.17 -10.58
N PRO A 22 -22.92 4.32 -9.26
CA PRO A 22 -22.55 5.60 -8.69
C PRO A 22 -21.07 5.81 -9.04
N VAL A 23 -20.85 6.62 -10.07
CA VAL A 23 -19.57 7.27 -10.32
C VAL A 23 -19.23 8.05 -9.04
N GLN A 24 -18.30 7.53 -8.24
CA GLN A 24 -17.74 8.29 -7.12
C GLN A 24 -16.96 9.46 -7.70
N GLU A 25 -17.65 10.57 -7.88
CA GLU A 25 -17.05 11.86 -8.17
C GLU A 25 -16.27 12.30 -6.92
N GLN A 26 -14.95 12.23 -7.03
CA GLN A 26 -14.03 12.72 -6.01
C GLN A 26 -14.14 14.26 -5.99
N PRO A 27 -14.57 14.88 -4.87
CA PRO A 27 -14.79 16.32 -4.84
C PRO A 27 -13.48 17.09 -5.03
N LYS A 28 -13.38 17.82 -6.14
CA LYS A 28 -12.39 18.85 -6.41
C LYS A 28 -12.79 20.13 -5.68
N ALA A 29 -12.11 20.45 -4.58
CA ALA A 29 -12.08 21.82 -4.06
C ALA A 29 -10.71 22.12 -3.43
N ALA A 30 -10.18 23.28 -3.82
CA ALA A 30 -8.81 23.69 -3.66
C ALA A 30 -8.47 24.17 -2.24
N ALA A 31 -7.26 23.84 -1.78
CA ALA A 31 -6.49 24.64 -0.84
C ALA A 31 -5.03 24.57 -1.31
N ALA A 32 -4.40 25.73 -1.52
CA ALA A 32 -3.00 25.82 -1.89
C ALA A 32 -2.14 25.00 -0.89
N PRO A 33 -1.21 24.13 -1.34
CA PRO A 33 -0.35 23.45 -0.41
C PRO A 33 0.62 24.49 0.15
N SER A 34 0.34 24.98 1.36
CA SER A 34 1.40 25.42 2.27
C SER A 34 2.48 24.33 2.24
N PRO A 35 3.78 24.64 2.14
CA PRO A 35 4.82 23.62 1.99
C PRO A 35 4.87 22.79 3.27
N ALA A 36 4.04 21.74 3.32
CA ALA A 36 4.13 20.72 4.33
C ALA A 36 5.58 20.21 4.27
N PRO A 37 6.26 20.10 5.42
CA PRO A 37 7.65 19.69 5.42
C PRO A 37 7.77 18.37 4.66
N MET A 38 8.65 18.34 3.65
CA MET A 38 8.87 17.21 2.76
C MET A 38 9.60 16.07 3.51
N LEU A 39 8.94 15.54 4.53
CA LEU A 39 9.43 14.52 5.43
C LEU A 39 8.96 13.15 4.94
N LEU A 40 9.92 12.29 4.63
CA LEU A 40 9.67 10.88 4.40
C LEU A 40 9.45 10.18 5.75
N LYS A 41 8.24 9.66 5.98
CA LYS A 41 7.92 8.94 7.21
C LYS A 41 8.11 7.44 7.00
N VAL A 42 8.81 6.78 7.91
CA VAL A 42 9.09 5.34 7.85
C VAL A 42 8.66 4.68 9.15
N LYS A 43 7.90 3.60 9.04
CA LYS A 43 7.49 2.74 10.16
C LYS A 43 8.14 1.37 10.00
N ARG A 44 8.86 0.94 11.03
CA ARG A 44 9.36 -0.44 11.15
C ARG A 44 8.20 -1.37 11.51
N LEU A 45 8.05 -2.45 10.75
CA LEU A 45 7.03 -3.47 10.98
C LEU A 45 7.57 -4.64 11.81
N SER A 46 8.89 -4.85 11.83
CA SER A 46 9.58 -5.88 12.60
C SER A 46 10.84 -5.34 13.28
N ALA A 47 11.42 -6.14 14.18
CA ALA A 47 12.69 -5.81 14.84
C ALA A 47 13.89 -5.87 13.88
N ASN A 48 13.80 -6.67 12.82
CA ASN A 48 14.85 -6.84 11.81
C ASN A 48 14.87 -5.71 10.78
N ALA A 49 13.83 -4.88 10.75
CA ALA A 49 13.73 -3.75 9.82
C ALA A 49 14.78 -2.67 10.14
N VAL A 50 15.63 -2.37 9.16
CA VAL A 50 16.65 -1.32 9.26
C VAL A 50 16.09 0.00 8.72
N LEU A 51 16.30 1.09 9.44
CA LEU A 51 15.86 2.42 8.97
C LEU A 51 16.67 2.84 7.74
N PRO A 52 16.02 3.36 6.68
CA PRO A 52 16.73 3.83 5.50
C PRO A 52 17.67 4.98 5.84
N SER A 53 18.92 4.86 5.39
CA SER A 53 19.95 5.88 5.58
C SER A 53 20.27 6.56 4.25
N ARG A 54 20.85 7.76 4.30
CA ARG A 54 21.32 8.48 3.11
C ARG A 54 22.84 8.43 3.08
N GLY A 55 23.42 7.97 1.96
CA GLY A 55 24.88 7.82 1.84
C GLY A 55 25.66 9.15 1.82
N SER A 56 25.05 10.25 1.40
CA SER A 56 25.64 11.60 1.44
C SER A 56 24.54 12.66 1.51
N ALA A 57 24.85 13.90 1.91
CA ALA A 57 23.85 14.97 2.04
C ALA A 57 23.04 15.21 0.75
N LEU A 58 23.71 15.08 -0.41
CA LEU A 58 23.15 15.31 -1.75
C LEU A 58 22.74 14.02 -2.47
N ALA A 59 22.77 12.85 -1.80
CA ALA A 59 22.33 11.62 -2.44
C ALA A 59 20.85 11.70 -2.82
N ALA A 60 20.54 11.26 -4.03
CA ALA A 60 19.18 11.29 -4.58
C ALA A 60 18.22 10.28 -3.91
N GLY A 61 18.75 9.29 -3.19
CA GLY A 61 17.96 8.20 -2.61
C GLY A 61 18.43 7.78 -1.23
N TYR A 62 17.63 6.90 -0.63
CA TYR A 62 17.93 6.24 0.63
C TYR A 62 18.32 4.78 0.37
N ASP A 63 19.32 4.30 1.11
CA ASP A 63 19.72 2.92 1.09
C ASP A 63 18.69 2.07 1.85
N ILE A 64 18.27 0.98 1.20
CA ILE A 64 17.33 0.01 1.75
C ILE A 64 18.08 -1.30 1.99
N SER A 65 17.80 -1.93 3.13
CA SER A 65 18.38 -3.20 3.56
C SER A 65 17.30 -4.28 3.63
N SER A 66 17.69 -5.54 3.44
CA SER A 66 16.80 -6.67 3.64
C SER A 66 16.55 -6.89 5.14
N ALA A 67 15.31 -7.23 5.49
CA ALA A 67 14.95 -7.65 6.85
C ALA A 67 15.14 -9.17 7.06
N VAL A 68 15.38 -9.91 5.97
CA VAL A 68 15.50 -11.36 5.93
C VAL A 68 16.75 -11.77 5.15
N GLU A 69 17.26 -12.96 5.46
CA GLU A 69 18.21 -13.65 4.61
C GLU A 69 17.50 -14.11 3.34
N ALA A 70 18.04 -13.77 2.19
CA ALA A 70 17.46 -14.11 0.90
C ALA A 70 18.57 -14.45 -0.10
N VAL A 71 18.39 -15.55 -0.83
CA VAL A 71 19.28 -15.97 -1.91
C VAL A 71 18.61 -15.67 -3.25
N VAL A 72 19.27 -14.88 -4.08
CA VAL A 72 18.82 -14.64 -5.46
C VAL A 72 19.48 -15.69 -6.36
N PRO A 73 18.71 -16.59 -7.00
CA PRO A 73 19.29 -17.61 -7.87
C PRO A 73 19.93 -16.97 -9.10
N ALA A 74 20.97 -17.61 -9.64
CA ALA A 74 21.65 -17.15 -10.84
C ALA A 74 20.65 -17.03 -12.01
N ARG A 75 20.68 -15.88 -12.70
CA ARG A 75 19.74 -15.52 -13.79
C ARG A 75 18.26 -15.54 -13.38
N GLY A 76 17.97 -15.49 -12.07
CA GLY A 76 16.61 -15.45 -11.55
C GLY A 76 16.23 -14.10 -10.95
N LYS A 77 15.10 -14.10 -10.23
CA LYS A 77 14.55 -12.95 -9.51
C LYS A 77 14.09 -13.40 -8.13
N ALA A 78 14.19 -12.52 -7.14
CA ALA A 78 13.67 -12.75 -5.81
C ALA A 78 12.95 -11.49 -5.31
N LEU A 79 11.88 -11.70 -4.55
CA LEU A 79 11.25 -10.63 -3.78
C LEU A 79 11.85 -10.67 -2.37
N VAL A 80 12.50 -9.59 -1.97
CA VAL A 80 13.17 -9.50 -0.67
C VAL A 80 12.39 -8.56 0.23
N ALA A 81 11.94 -9.07 1.38
CA ALA A 81 11.18 -8.29 2.35
C ALA A 81 12.09 -7.30 3.10
N THR A 82 11.59 -6.07 3.28
CA THR A 82 12.28 -4.99 4.00
C THR A 82 11.63 -4.68 5.35
N ASP A 83 10.41 -5.15 5.57
CA ASP A 83 9.60 -4.88 6.77
C ASP A 83 9.45 -3.38 7.11
N LEU A 84 9.43 -2.54 6.06
CA LEU A 84 9.22 -1.10 6.18
C LEU A 84 7.91 -0.69 5.52
N SER A 85 7.14 0.13 6.23
CA SER A 85 6.04 0.90 5.64
C SER A 85 6.48 2.35 5.48
N VAL A 86 6.37 2.89 4.26
CA VAL A 86 6.83 4.23 3.92
C VAL A 86 5.65 5.10 3.52
N ALA A 87 5.52 6.26 4.14
CA ALA A 87 4.59 7.30 3.73
C ALA A 87 5.35 8.42 3.02
N VAL A 88 5.07 8.56 1.74
CA VAL A 88 5.73 9.48 0.82
C VAL A 88 4.98 10.82 0.80
N PRO A 89 5.67 11.97 0.77
CA PRO A 89 5.03 13.27 0.64
C PRO A 89 4.15 13.38 -0.61
N GLN A 90 3.08 14.17 -0.50
CA GLN A 90 2.16 14.41 -1.62
C GLN A 90 2.89 14.96 -2.85
N GLY A 91 2.47 14.52 -4.04
CA GLY A 91 3.07 14.95 -5.31
C GLY A 91 4.38 14.24 -5.66
N THR A 92 4.81 13.27 -4.83
CA THR A 92 5.97 12.41 -5.11
C THR A 92 5.60 10.94 -4.96
N TYR A 93 6.46 10.06 -5.48
CA TYR A 93 6.33 8.62 -5.31
C TYR A 93 7.68 8.01 -4.96
N ALA A 94 7.69 6.90 -4.23
CA ALA A 94 8.90 6.17 -3.93
C ALA A 94 9.24 5.22 -5.09
N ARG A 95 10.45 5.36 -5.64
CA ARG A 95 10.99 4.44 -6.65
C ARG A 95 12.07 3.58 -6.01
N ILE A 96 12.00 2.27 -6.25
CA ILE A 96 13.10 1.36 -5.95
C ILE A 96 14.06 1.38 -7.13
N GLY A 97 15.34 1.70 -6.86
CA GLY A 97 16.41 1.75 -7.85
C GLY A 97 17.53 0.76 -7.54
N THR A 98 18.47 0.61 -8.46
CA THR A 98 19.68 -0.20 -8.27
C THR A 98 20.79 0.63 -7.64
N ARG A 99 21.58 0.04 -6.74
CA ARG A 99 22.81 0.66 -6.25
C ARG A 99 23.93 0.47 -7.27
N PRO A 100 24.80 1.46 -7.49
CA PRO A 100 25.98 1.28 -8.33
C PRO A 100 26.94 0.26 -7.69
N SER A 101 27.64 -0.53 -8.52
CA SER A 101 28.65 -1.44 -8.02
C SER A 101 29.79 -0.65 -7.35
N PRO A 102 30.31 -1.09 -6.19
CA PRO A 102 31.55 -0.53 -5.69
C PRO A 102 32.68 -0.74 -6.72
N PRO A 103 33.65 0.18 -6.78
CA PRO A 103 34.84 -0.02 -7.62
C PRO A 103 35.60 -1.28 -7.17
N PRO A 104 36.36 -1.90 -8.10
CA PRO A 104 37.16 -3.11 -7.81
C PRO A 104 38.25 -2.85 -6.77
#